data_AF-C4Y8Y0-F1
#
_entry.id   AF-C4Y8Y0-F1
#
_cell.length_a   1.000
_cell.length_b   1.000
_cell.length_c   1.000
_cell.angle_alpha   90.00
_cell.angle_beta   90.00
_cell.angle_gamma   90.00
#
_symmetry.space_group_name_H-M   'P 1'
#
loop_
_entity.id
_entity.type
_entity.pdbx_description
1 polymer ?
#
loop_
_entity_poly.entity_id
_entity_poly.type
_entity_poly.pdbx_seq_one_letter_code
_entity_poly.pdbx_strand_id
1 'polypeptide(L)'
;MSVNQDYKYLADRLIAAYAKATLEANPPRNRRINDKSTAQMLSSVISIQEELKRYTIASDLDTALETINLSKIYGGVDAREEEKRNPGLGYEDLIVLEVLEYFKNDFFTWVNKPECPSCHKDGDNIEGKGAKGPPSPNPDKISQIEVYWCKECNRSVEFPRINNARRLLETRKGRCGEWVNCFMLILKAVLGAEARIRYVWNREDHVWCEYFSTKLDRYVHLDPCENAFDNPLLYCENWGKKMSWVFGIGDDYIIDLSSKYITKEKQIPKSSIAKETIVTSIVSRVNHDLLRNYWSTKVAPLDISEREKYLKLYYDVISVHNKEVDHRRPIVHSKTSSSPQGRQTGSAEWTKARGEDGQHNQTHD
;
A
#
# COMPACT_ATOMS: atom_id res chain seq x y z
N MET A 1 42.04 24.69 -29.39
CA MET A 1 41.53 23.40 -28.90
C MET A 1 40.14 23.66 -28.33
N SER A 2 39.09 23.28 -29.06
CA SER A 2 37.71 23.50 -28.64
C SER A 2 37.41 22.61 -27.43
N VAL A 3 37.21 23.22 -26.27
CA VAL A 3 36.67 22.55 -25.08
C VAL A 3 35.22 22.21 -25.42
N ASN A 4 34.99 21.05 -26.02
CA ASN A 4 33.65 20.52 -26.16
C ASN A 4 33.24 20.09 -24.74
N GLN A 5 32.64 21.02 -23.98
CA GLN A 5 32.18 20.73 -22.62
C GLN A 5 31.10 19.68 -22.72
N ASP A 6 31.44 18.46 -22.31
CA ASP A 6 30.47 17.38 -22.19
C ASP A 6 29.56 17.66 -20.99
N TYR A 7 28.48 18.38 -21.23
CA TYR A 7 27.47 18.72 -20.23
C TYR A 7 26.85 17.47 -19.58
N LYS A 8 26.77 16.35 -20.31
CA LYS A 8 26.29 15.09 -19.74
C LYS A 8 27.26 14.57 -18.70
N TYR A 9 28.55 14.56 -19.01
CA TYR A 9 29.59 14.17 -18.04
C TYR A 9 29.57 15.05 -16.77
N LEU A 10 29.38 16.37 -16.92
CA LEU A 10 29.26 17.28 -15.78
C LEU A 10 27.99 17.03 -14.96
N ALA A 11 26.85 16.80 -15.63
CA ALA A 11 25.60 16.46 -14.97
C ALA A 11 25.72 15.16 -14.17
N ASP A 12 26.27 14.10 -14.76
CA ASP A 12 26.46 12.81 -14.11
C ASP A 12 27.37 12.93 -12.87
N ARG A 13 28.43 13.75 -12.95
CA ARG A 13 29.31 14.01 -11.81
C ARG A 13 28.58 14.73 -10.68
N LEU A 14 27.75 15.71 -11.01
CA LEU A 14 26.98 16.47 -10.02
C LEU A 14 25.95 15.56 -9.32
N ILE A 15 25.24 14.73 -10.10
CA ILE A 15 24.25 13.78 -9.59
C ILE A 15 24.91 12.76 -8.66
N ALA A 16 26.04 12.18 -9.08
CA ALA A 16 26.78 11.21 -8.27
C ALA A 16 27.29 11.85 -6.95
N ALA A 17 27.80 13.08 -7.01
CA ALA A 17 28.24 13.81 -5.82
C ALA A 17 27.08 14.11 -4.86
N TYR A 18 25.91 14.50 -5.40
CA TYR A 18 24.71 14.72 -4.60
C TYR A 18 24.25 13.43 -3.92
N ALA A 19 24.15 12.32 -4.67
CA ALA A 19 23.74 11.03 -4.11
C ALA A 19 24.69 10.53 -3.02
N LYS A 20 26.00 10.69 -3.22
CA LYS A 20 27.02 10.41 -2.21
C LYS A 20 26.79 11.24 -0.95
N ALA A 21 26.63 12.56 -1.10
CA ALA A 21 26.39 13.46 0.02
C ALA A 21 25.08 13.13 0.77
N THR A 22 24.03 12.72 0.07
CA THR A 22 22.77 12.26 0.69
C THR A 22 22.96 10.98 1.51
N LEU A 23 23.73 10.01 1.01
CA LEU A 23 24.03 8.75 1.69
C LEU A 23 24.91 8.95 2.94
N GLU A 24 25.90 9.84 2.82
CA GLU A 24 26.89 10.13 3.87
C GLU A 24 26.41 11.17 4.90
N ALA A 25 25.25 11.79 4.67
CA ALA A 25 24.67 12.77 5.59
C ALA A 25 24.51 12.18 7.00
N ASN A 26 24.56 13.05 8.02
CA ASN A 26 24.20 12.62 9.37
C ASN A 26 22.69 12.59 9.51
N PRO A 27 22.10 11.50 10.04
CA PRO A 27 20.66 11.45 10.26
C PRO A 27 20.26 12.48 11.34
N PRO A 28 19.01 12.95 11.33
CA PRO A 28 18.50 13.81 12.39
C PRO A 28 18.70 13.19 13.78
N ARG A 29 19.04 14.04 14.77
CA ARG A 29 19.17 13.61 16.17
C ARG A 29 17.86 13.00 16.67
N ASN A 30 17.98 11.99 17.53
CA ASN A 30 16.84 11.36 18.19
C ASN A 30 16.01 12.42 18.93
N ARG A 31 14.75 12.55 18.52
CA ARG A 31 13.76 13.33 19.26
C ARG A 31 13.03 12.41 20.22
N ARG A 32 12.87 12.83 21.46
CA ARG A 32 12.02 12.12 22.41
C ARG A 32 10.57 12.24 21.97
N ILE A 33 9.88 11.11 21.86
CA ILE A 33 8.45 11.05 21.66
C ILE A 33 7.82 11.06 23.05
N ASN A 34 7.17 12.15 23.41
CA ASN A 34 6.57 12.32 24.74
C ASN A 34 5.08 12.01 24.75
N ASP A 35 4.42 11.98 23.58
CA ASP A 35 2.99 11.72 23.47
C ASP A 35 2.71 10.30 22.94
N LYS A 36 1.73 9.64 23.58
CA LYS A 36 1.37 8.25 23.31
C LYS A 36 0.82 8.04 21.89
N SER A 37 0.06 9.02 21.36
CA SER A 37 -0.56 8.93 20.03
C SER A 37 0.49 8.89 18.92
N THR A 38 1.50 9.78 18.97
CA THR A 38 2.62 9.79 18.04
C THR A 38 3.43 8.51 18.15
N ALA A 39 3.71 8.05 19.37
CA ALA A 39 4.45 6.81 19.59
C ALA A 39 3.73 5.60 18.97
N GLN A 40 2.42 5.46 19.18
CA GLN A 40 1.62 4.39 18.59
C GLN A 40 1.57 4.44 17.07
N MET A 41 1.40 5.64 16.50
CA MET A 41 1.39 5.84 15.04
C MET A 41 2.70 5.41 14.40
N LEU A 42 3.82 5.95 14.90
CA LEU A 42 5.13 5.67 14.35
C LEU A 42 5.55 4.23 14.58
N SER A 43 5.21 3.64 15.73
CA SER A 43 5.43 2.22 15.99
C SER A 43 4.70 1.35 14.96
N SER A 44 3.44 1.69 14.63
CA SER A 44 2.68 0.95 13.61
C SER A 44 3.33 1.06 12.23
N VAL A 45 3.73 2.27 11.83
CA VAL A 45 4.38 2.53 10.53
C VAL A 45 5.72 1.79 10.41
N ILE A 46 6.55 1.85 11.45
CA ILE A 46 7.87 1.19 11.47
C ILE A 46 7.69 -0.34 11.50
N SER A 47 6.75 -0.85 12.30
CA SER A 47 6.46 -2.30 12.33
C SER A 47 6.01 -2.83 10.97
N ILE A 48 5.18 -2.08 10.23
CA ILE A 48 4.80 -2.47 8.86
C ILE A 48 6.04 -2.51 7.95
N GLN A 49 6.91 -1.50 8.04
CA GLN A 49 8.13 -1.43 7.24
C GLN A 49 9.04 -2.64 7.47
N GLU A 50 9.28 -3.02 8.73
CA GLU A 50 10.10 -4.18 9.10
C GLU A 50 9.54 -5.52 8.58
N GLU A 51 8.22 -5.58 8.37
CA GLU A 51 7.53 -6.76 7.87
C GLU A 51 7.49 -6.87 6.33
N LEU A 52 7.79 -5.80 5.57
CA LEU A 52 7.68 -5.81 4.11
C LEU A 52 8.53 -6.88 3.42
N LYS A 53 9.69 -7.22 4.01
CA LYS A 53 10.57 -8.30 3.54
C LYS A 53 9.88 -9.67 3.45
N ARG A 54 8.72 -9.86 4.09
CA ARG A 54 7.95 -11.10 3.93
C ARG A 54 7.43 -11.30 2.51
N TYR A 55 7.19 -10.21 1.76
CA TYR A 55 6.69 -10.28 0.40
C TYR A 55 7.79 -10.62 -0.62
N THR A 56 9.05 -10.77 -0.20
CA THR A 56 10.16 -11.16 -1.10
C THR A 56 10.67 -12.58 -0.83
N ILE A 57 9.99 -13.35 0.03
CA ILE A 57 10.32 -14.75 0.31
C ILE A 57 10.00 -15.58 -0.93
N ALA A 58 11.02 -16.14 -1.58
CA ALA A 58 10.88 -16.90 -2.83
C ALA A 58 9.83 -18.01 -2.75
N SER A 59 9.85 -18.83 -1.69
CA SER A 59 8.88 -19.92 -1.54
C SER A 59 7.43 -19.45 -1.38
N ASP A 60 7.20 -18.23 -0.90
CA ASP A 60 5.86 -17.65 -0.78
C ASP A 60 5.41 -17.04 -2.12
N LEU A 61 6.34 -16.47 -2.88
CA LEU A 61 6.08 -16.01 -4.26
C LEU A 61 5.74 -17.18 -5.18
N ASP A 62 6.49 -18.27 -5.12
CA ASP A 62 6.23 -19.49 -5.90
C ASP A 62 4.85 -20.06 -5.56
N THR A 63 4.53 -20.15 -4.26
CA THR A 63 3.21 -20.61 -3.80
C THR A 63 2.09 -19.70 -4.32
N ALA A 64 2.31 -18.37 -4.37
CA ALA A 64 1.32 -17.45 -4.92
C ALA A 64 1.09 -17.69 -6.41
N LEU A 65 2.15 -17.87 -7.21
CA LEU A 65 2.03 -18.17 -8.64
C LEU A 65 1.32 -19.50 -8.92
N GLU A 66 1.60 -20.54 -8.12
CA GLU A 66 0.93 -21.85 -8.21
C GLU A 66 -0.56 -21.77 -7.83
N THR A 67 -0.93 -20.83 -6.96
CA THR A 67 -2.29 -20.73 -6.41
C THR A 67 -3.24 -19.93 -7.30
N ILE A 68 -2.74 -18.95 -8.04
CA ILE A 68 -3.55 -18.05 -8.88
C ILE A 68 -3.73 -18.60 -10.30
N ASN A 69 -4.83 -18.23 -10.95
CA ASN A 69 -5.07 -18.61 -12.35
C ASN A 69 -4.36 -17.65 -13.31
N LEU A 70 -3.07 -17.91 -13.56
CA LEU A 70 -2.24 -17.12 -14.48
C LEU A 70 -2.83 -17.07 -15.90
N SER A 71 -3.39 -18.17 -16.40
CA SER A 71 -4.00 -18.21 -17.73
C SER A 71 -5.17 -17.24 -17.86
N LYS A 72 -6.01 -17.11 -16.83
CA LYS A 72 -7.11 -16.15 -16.82
C LYS A 72 -6.60 -14.72 -16.79
N ILE A 73 -5.62 -14.42 -15.94
CA ILE A 73 -5.01 -13.09 -15.82
C ILE A 73 -4.40 -12.66 -17.15
N TYR A 74 -3.51 -13.48 -17.73
CA TYR A 74 -2.84 -13.12 -18.98
C TYR A 74 -3.78 -13.12 -20.19
N GLY A 75 -4.81 -13.98 -20.23
CA GLY A 75 -5.85 -13.89 -21.26
C GLY A 75 -6.61 -12.55 -21.21
N GLY A 76 -6.82 -11.99 -20.01
CA GLY A 76 -7.37 -10.64 -19.86
C GLY A 76 -6.39 -9.54 -20.28
N VAL A 77 -5.08 -9.74 -20.04
CA VAL A 77 -4.03 -8.79 -20.46
C VAL A 77 -3.99 -8.71 -21.99
N ASP A 78 -3.96 -9.86 -22.66
CA ASP A 78 -3.97 -9.95 -24.13
C ASP A 78 -5.18 -9.23 -24.71
N ALA A 79 -6.38 -9.45 -24.14
CA ALA A 79 -7.59 -8.76 -24.56
C ALA A 79 -7.48 -7.24 -24.41
N ARG A 80 -6.91 -6.73 -23.30
CA ARG A 80 -6.70 -5.28 -23.11
C ARG A 80 -5.72 -4.68 -24.10
N GLU A 81 -4.68 -5.43 -24.48
CA GLU A 81 -3.72 -5.01 -25.50
C GLU A 81 -4.37 -4.91 -26.89
N GLU A 82 -5.16 -5.92 -27.27
CA GLU A 82 -5.87 -5.95 -28.55
C GLU A 82 -6.88 -4.80 -28.67
N GLU A 83 -7.66 -4.56 -27.61
CA GLU A 83 -8.69 -3.53 -27.60
C GLU A 83 -8.14 -2.10 -27.47
N LYS A 84 -6.87 -1.94 -27.08
CA LYS A 84 -6.19 -0.66 -26.87
C LYS A 84 -6.99 0.33 -26.00
N ARG A 85 -7.72 -0.17 -25.00
CA ARG A 85 -8.57 0.65 -24.12
C ARG A 85 -7.78 1.71 -23.36
N ASN A 86 -6.50 1.45 -23.07
CA ASN A 86 -5.66 2.29 -22.21
C ASN A 86 -4.31 2.66 -22.89
N PRO A 87 -4.29 3.53 -23.92
CA PRO A 87 -3.10 3.79 -24.72
C PRO A 87 -1.93 4.46 -23.95
N GLY A 88 -2.21 5.02 -22.76
CA GLY A 88 -1.20 5.61 -21.88
C GLY A 88 -0.50 4.60 -20.96
N LEU A 89 -1.00 3.37 -20.87
CA LEU A 89 -0.51 2.33 -19.97
C LEU A 89 0.47 1.39 -20.68
N GLY A 90 1.43 0.85 -19.92
CA GLY A 90 2.37 -0.17 -20.37
C GLY A 90 1.87 -1.58 -20.03
N TYR A 91 2.57 -2.60 -20.52
CA TYR A 91 2.21 -4.00 -20.30
C TYR A 91 2.08 -4.36 -18.80
N GLU A 92 3.03 -3.92 -17.96
CA GLU A 92 2.98 -4.10 -16.50
C GLU A 92 1.71 -3.50 -15.89
N ASP A 93 1.26 -2.35 -16.39
CA ASP A 93 0.04 -1.70 -15.90
C ASP A 93 -1.22 -2.49 -16.28
N LEU A 94 -1.22 -3.14 -17.45
CA LEU A 94 -2.31 -4.03 -17.88
C LEU A 94 -2.37 -5.29 -17.02
N ILE A 95 -1.21 -5.86 -16.67
CA ILE A 95 -1.12 -6.95 -15.69
C ILE A 95 -1.75 -6.50 -14.37
N VAL A 96 -1.38 -5.33 -13.84
CA VAL A 96 -1.92 -4.82 -12.58
C VAL A 96 -3.44 -4.68 -12.61
N LEU A 97 -3.99 -4.16 -13.73
CA LEU A 97 -5.44 -4.05 -13.92
C LEU A 97 -6.14 -5.42 -13.87
N GLU A 98 -5.57 -6.43 -14.53
CA GLU A 98 -6.13 -7.79 -14.53
C GLU A 98 -5.96 -8.51 -13.19
N VAL A 99 -4.86 -8.27 -12.48
CA VAL A 99 -4.67 -8.81 -11.13
C VAL A 99 -5.68 -8.19 -10.16
N LEU A 100 -5.98 -6.89 -10.26
CA LEU A 100 -7.06 -6.26 -9.48
C LEU A 100 -8.43 -6.88 -9.76
N GLU A 101 -8.78 -7.01 -11.04
CA GLU A 101 -10.05 -7.59 -11.50
C GLU A 101 -10.21 -9.04 -11.01
N TYR A 102 -9.20 -9.87 -11.25
CA TYR A 102 -9.16 -11.26 -10.82
C TYR A 102 -9.23 -11.38 -9.30
N PHE A 103 -8.45 -10.56 -8.57
CA PHE A 103 -8.38 -10.66 -7.12
C PHE A 103 -9.75 -10.41 -6.48
N LYS A 104 -10.45 -9.36 -6.92
CA LYS A 104 -11.74 -8.97 -6.36
C LYS A 104 -12.87 -9.92 -6.76
N ASN A 105 -12.93 -10.31 -8.03
CA ASN A 105 -14.12 -10.99 -8.56
C ASN A 105 -14.00 -12.51 -8.54
N ASP A 106 -12.79 -13.07 -8.48
CA ASP A 106 -12.57 -14.51 -8.58
C ASP A 106 -11.82 -15.11 -7.38
N PHE A 107 -10.88 -14.36 -6.81
CA PHE A 107 -9.92 -14.95 -5.87
C PHE A 107 -10.30 -14.77 -4.41
N PHE A 108 -10.62 -13.54 -3.98
CA PHE A 108 -10.70 -13.17 -2.57
C PHE A 108 -12.09 -12.68 -2.18
N THR A 109 -12.55 -13.06 -0.98
CA THR A 109 -13.92 -12.79 -0.52
C THR A 109 -13.94 -11.85 0.69
N TRP A 110 -14.85 -10.88 0.67
CA TRP A 110 -15.03 -9.94 1.77
C TRP A 110 -15.84 -10.59 2.90
N VAL A 111 -15.40 -10.40 4.14
CA VAL A 111 -16.08 -10.95 5.33
C VAL A 111 -16.48 -9.83 6.29
N ASN A 112 -17.77 -9.49 6.30
CA ASN A 112 -18.36 -8.66 7.36
C ASN A 112 -18.47 -9.46 8.66
N LYS A 113 -19.18 -10.59 8.60
CA LYS A 113 -19.31 -11.61 9.65
C LYS A 113 -19.02 -12.98 9.02
N PRO A 114 -18.36 -13.90 9.73
CA PRO A 114 -18.07 -15.23 9.19
C PRO A 114 -19.37 -16.04 9.05
N GLU A 115 -19.45 -16.85 7.98
CA GLU A 115 -20.46 -17.89 7.86
C GLU A 115 -20.25 -18.98 8.93
N CYS A 116 -21.34 -19.55 9.45
CA CYS A 116 -21.25 -20.67 10.38
C CYS A 116 -20.76 -21.94 9.67
N PRO A 117 -19.63 -22.56 10.08
CA PRO A 117 -19.09 -23.74 9.41
C PRO A 117 -19.92 -25.01 9.62
N SER A 118 -20.90 -25.00 10.53
CA SER A 118 -21.73 -26.17 10.83
C SER A 118 -23.08 -26.17 10.10
N CYS A 119 -23.69 -25.00 9.89
CA CYS A 119 -25.03 -24.88 9.31
C CYS A 119 -25.12 -23.92 8.12
N HIS A 120 -24.00 -23.31 7.73
CA HIS A 120 -23.88 -22.42 6.57
C HIS A 120 -24.77 -21.17 6.62
N LYS A 121 -25.32 -20.84 7.79
CA LYS A 121 -26.02 -19.57 8.02
C LYS A 121 -25.03 -18.43 8.22
N ASP A 122 -25.41 -17.26 7.75
CA ASP A 122 -24.64 -16.02 7.77
C ASP A 122 -25.50 -14.82 8.20
N GLY A 123 -24.97 -13.60 8.04
CA GLY A 123 -25.70 -12.36 8.26
C GLY A 123 -26.20 -12.19 9.69
N ASP A 124 -27.51 -12.03 9.86
CA ASP A 124 -28.16 -11.80 11.16
C ASP A 124 -28.19 -13.03 12.07
N ASN A 125 -27.92 -14.22 11.51
CA ASN A 125 -27.74 -15.44 12.28
C ASN A 125 -26.42 -15.47 13.05
N ILE A 126 -25.49 -14.58 12.70
CA ILE A 126 -24.15 -14.50 13.27
C ILE A 126 -24.06 -13.24 14.14
N GLU A 127 -23.85 -13.44 15.44
CA GLU A 127 -23.81 -12.36 16.42
C GLU A 127 -22.41 -12.25 17.03
N GLY A 128 -21.81 -11.05 17.02
CA GLY A 128 -20.50 -10.83 17.65
C GLY A 128 -20.57 -10.98 19.17
N LYS A 129 -19.64 -11.74 19.75
CA LYS A 129 -19.51 -11.96 21.20
C LYS A 129 -18.17 -11.46 21.77
N GLY A 130 -17.39 -10.73 20.97
CA GLY A 130 -16.12 -10.13 21.38
C GLY A 130 -14.94 -10.70 20.59
N ALA A 131 -13.76 -10.65 21.20
CA ALA A 131 -12.53 -11.20 20.61
C ALA A 131 -11.66 -11.83 21.68
N LYS A 132 -10.81 -12.77 21.26
CA LYS A 132 -9.77 -13.38 22.09
C LYS A 132 -8.39 -13.10 21.48
N GLY A 133 -7.37 -13.18 22.35
CA GLY A 133 -5.98 -13.04 21.94
C GLY A 133 -5.54 -14.15 20.96
N PRO A 134 -4.39 -13.97 20.29
CA PRO A 134 -3.87 -14.96 19.37
C PRO A 134 -3.45 -16.25 20.08
N PRO A 135 -3.41 -17.39 19.36
CA PRO A 135 -2.96 -18.65 19.92
C PRO A 135 -1.46 -18.62 20.24
N SER A 136 -0.99 -19.56 21.05
CA SER A 136 0.43 -19.81 21.26
C SER A 136 0.71 -21.31 21.04
N PRO A 137 1.52 -21.70 20.04
CA PRO A 137 2.25 -20.87 19.08
C PRO A 137 1.34 -20.13 18.06
N ASN A 138 1.85 -19.06 17.44
CA ASN A 138 1.11 -18.22 16.47
C ASN A 138 1.75 -18.19 15.06
N PRO A 139 1.81 -19.33 14.33
CA PRO A 139 2.46 -19.40 13.02
C PRO A 139 1.79 -18.52 11.94
N ASP A 140 0.47 -18.34 12.04
CA ASP A 140 -0.34 -17.56 11.10
C ASP A 140 -0.29 -16.05 11.38
N LYS A 141 0.49 -15.62 12.37
CA LYS A 141 0.60 -14.22 12.80
C LYS A 141 -0.78 -13.59 13.04
N ILE A 142 -1.67 -14.33 13.70
CA ILE A 142 -3.00 -13.85 14.03
C ILE A 142 -2.85 -12.67 14.99
N SER A 143 -3.53 -11.55 14.75
CA SER A 143 -3.53 -10.41 15.68
C SER A 143 -4.57 -10.58 16.78
N GLN A 144 -5.76 -11.05 16.40
CA GLN A 144 -6.86 -11.38 17.29
C GLN A 144 -7.78 -12.40 16.62
N ILE A 145 -8.61 -13.07 17.41
CA ILE A 145 -9.68 -13.94 16.91
C ILE A 145 -11.01 -13.34 17.32
N GLU A 146 -11.79 -12.88 16.36
CA GLU A 146 -13.16 -12.43 16.60
C GLU A 146 -14.03 -13.65 16.88
N VAL A 147 -14.86 -13.56 17.91
CA VAL A 147 -15.75 -14.63 18.35
C VAL A 147 -17.17 -14.23 18.05
N TYR A 148 -17.87 -15.10 17.33
CA TYR A 148 -19.27 -14.95 16.96
C TYR A 148 -20.10 -16.12 17.50
N TRP A 149 -21.41 -15.94 17.60
CA TRP A 149 -22.37 -16.97 17.96
C TRP A 149 -23.37 -17.17 16.85
N CYS A 150 -23.56 -18.41 16.42
CA CYS A 150 -24.61 -18.79 15.48
C CYS A 150 -25.91 -19.06 16.23
N LYS A 151 -26.96 -18.28 15.94
CA LYS A 151 -28.29 -18.40 16.55
C LYS A 151 -29.02 -19.68 16.13
N GLU A 152 -28.74 -20.19 14.94
CA GLU A 152 -29.43 -21.36 14.38
C GLU A 152 -28.98 -22.65 15.07
N CYS A 153 -27.67 -22.92 15.08
CA CYS A 153 -27.13 -24.18 15.63
C CYS A 153 -26.49 -24.02 17.01
N ASN A 154 -26.57 -22.84 17.64
CA ASN A 154 -26.03 -22.54 18.96
C ASN A 154 -24.54 -22.92 19.12
N ARG A 155 -23.71 -22.48 18.16
CA ARG A 155 -22.26 -22.75 18.15
C ARG A 155 -21.46 -21.47 18.06
N SER A 156 -20.30 -21.49 18.70
CA SER A 156 -19.26 -20.47 18.51
C SER A 156 -18.68 -20.56 17.10
N VAL A 157 -18.50 -19.40 16.46
CA VAL A 157 -17.85 -19.26 15.15
C VAL A 157 -16.68 -18.31 15.33
N GLU A 158 -15.50 -18.74 14.94
CA GLU A 158 -14.27 -17.97 15.11
C GLU A 158 -13.80 -17.39 13.78
N PHE A 159 -13.35 -16.14 13.82
CA PHE A 159 -12.77 -15.46 12.68
C PHE A 159 -11.38 -14.90 13.04
N PRO A 160 -10.31 -15.67 12.78
CA PRO A 160 -8.94 -15.22 13.01
C PRO A 160 -8.55 -14.11 12.03
N ARG A 161 -7.96 -13.03 12.56
CA ARG A 161 -7.41 -11.91 11.78
C ARG A 161 -5.94 -12.20 11.45
N ILE A 162 -5.72 -12.82 10.28
CA ILE A 162 -4.45 -13.44 9.87
C ILE A 162 -3.54 -12.40 9.20
N ASN A 163 -2.28 -12.29 9.65
CA ASN A 163 -1.28 -11.44 8.99
C ASN A 163 -0.22 -12.22 8.19
N ASN A 164 -0.23 -13.55 8.22
CA ASN A 164 0.60 -14.35 7.34
C ASN A 164 0.02 -14.34 5.91
N ALA A 165 0.67 -13.63 4.98
CA ALA A 165 0.22 -13.49 3.60
C ALA A 165 0.09 -14.83 2.86
N ARG A 166 1.03 -15.76 3.08
CA ARG A 166 0.98 -17.12 2.52
C ARG A 166 -0.29 -17.85 2.96
N ARG A 167 -0.65 -17.73 4.24
CA ARG A 167 -1.88 -18.35 4.77
C ARG A 167 -3.15 -17.78 4.13
N LEU A 168 -3.13 -16.50 3.73
CA LEU A 168 -4.26 -15.85 3.07
C LEU A 168 -4.51 -16.35 1.64
N LEU A 169 -3.51 -16.94 0.97
CA LEU A 169 -3.68 -17.63 -0.32
C LEU A 169 -4.62 -18.84 -0.21
N GLU A 170 -4.66 -19.47 0.98
CA GLU A 170 -5.52 -20.60 1.28
C GLU A 170 -6.90 -20.16 1.79
N THR A 171 -6.95 -19.23 2.74
CA THR A 171 -8.23 -18.82 3.35
C THR A 171 -9.07 -17.97 2.42
N ARG A 172 -8.42 -17.20 1.53
CA ARG A 172 -9.03 -16.39 0.46
C ARG A 172 -10.15 -15.45 0.93
N LYS A 173 -10.09 -15.01 2.19
CA LYS A 173 -11.14 -14.18 2.76
C LYS A 173 -10.65 -13.28 3.87
N GLY A 174 -11.29 -12.13 4.03
CA GLY A 174 -10.90 -11.16 5.04
C GLY A 174 -11.54 -9.79 4.87
N ARG A 175 -10.91 -8.77 5.46
CA ARG A 175 -11.24 -7.35 5.28
C ARG A 175 -10.03 -6.60 4.72
N CYS A 176 -10.08 -5.28 4.63
CA CYS A 176 -9.05 -4.47 3.94
C CYS A 176 -7.60 -4.85 4.29
N GLY A 177 -7.31 -5.12 5.57
CA GLY A 177 -6.00 -5.61 6.01
C GLY A 177 -5.55 -6.91 5.32
N GLU A 178 -6.37 -7.98 5.37
CA GLU A 178 -6.05 -9.24 4.70
C GLU A 178 -6.09 -9.12 3.18
N TRP A 179 -7.02 -8.34 2.64
CA TRP A 179 -7.13 -8.08 1.19
C TRP A 179 -5.82 -7.51 0.66
N VAL A 180 -5.33 -6.41 1.24
CA VAL A 180 -4.08 -5.76 0.82
C VAL A 180 -2.87 -6.65 1.05
N ASN A 181 -2.83 -7.37 2.19
CA ASN A 181 -1.72 -8.26 2.52
C ASN A 181 -1.58 -9.40 1.50
N CYS A 182 -2.68 -10.08 1.17
CA CYS A 182 -2.67 -11.15 0.17
C CYS A 182 -2.42 -10.60 -1.24
N PHE A 183 -3.07 -9.50 -1.60
CA PHE A 183 -2.92 -8.86 -2.90
C PHE A 183 -1.48 -8.42 -3.17
N MET A 184 -0.79 -7.81 -2.20
CA MET A 184 0.61 -7.41 -2.35
C MET A 184 1.53 -8.60 -2.60
N LEU A 185 1.29 -9.76 -1.96
CA LEU A 185 2.06 -10.97 -2.21
C LEU A 185 1.86 -11.45 -3.66
N ILE A 186 0.60 -11.52 -4.12
CA ILE A 186 0.27 -11.91 -5.50
C ILE A 186 0.87 -10.94 -6.50
N LEU A 187 0.72 -9.63 -6.28
CA LEU A 187 1.22 -8.61 -7.18
C LEU A 187 2.74 -8.66 -7.30
N LYS A 188 3.45 -8.85 -6.17
CA LYS A 188 4.90 -9.05 -6.15
C LYS A 188 5.32 -10.35 -6.85
N ALA A 189 4.51 -11.40 -6.76
CA ALA A 189 4.78 -12.67 -7.45
C ALA A 189 4.66 -12.54 -8.97
N VAL A 190 3.60 -11.87 -9.46
CA VAL A 190 3.36 -11.70 -10.90
C VAL A 190 4.30 -10.68 -11.53
N LEU A 191 4.61 -9.58 -10.85
CA LEU A 191 5.54 -8.55 -11.37
C LEU A 191 7.02 -8.86 -11.08
N GLY A 192 7.29 -9.81 -10.19
CA GLY A 192 8.63 -10.20 -9.75
C GLY A 192 9.08 -9.54 -8.44
N ALA A 193 10.02 -10.21 -7.75
CA ALA A 193 10.48 -9.84 -6.41
C ALA A 193 11.09 -8.41 -6.32
N GLU A 194 11.59 -7.87 -7.42
CA GLU A 194 12.16 -6.51 -7.47
C GLU A 194 11.12 -5.44 -7.81
N ALA A 195 9.86 -5.81 -8.08
CA ALA A 195 8.79 -4.86 -8.35
C ALA A 195 8.57 -3.90 -7.18
N ARG A 196 8.49 -2.61 -7.46
CA ARG A 196 8.40 -1.57 -6.42
C ARG A 196 6.96 -1.40 -5.99
N ILE A 197 6.59 -2.09 -4.93
CA ILE A 197 5.25 -2.06 -4.34
C ILE A 197 5.40 -1.54 -2.91
N ARG A 198 4.49 -0.67 -2.47
CA ARG A 198 4.47 -0.16 -1.11
C ARG A 198 3.10 -0.29 -0.48
N TYR A 199 3.11 -0.57 0.82
CA TYR A 199 1.91 -0.59 1.65
C TYR A 199 1.50 0.85 1.92
N VAL A 200 0.21 1.18 1.80
CA VAL A 200 -0.30 2.50 2.16
C VAL A 200 -1.23 2.38 3.36
N TRP A 201 -0.86 3.08 4.42
CA TRP A 201 -1.56 3.05 5.69
C TRP A 201 -2.20 4.40 5.97
N ASN A 202 -3.51 4.41 6.22
CA ASN A 202 -4.23 5.57 6.73
C ASN A 202 -4.58 5.38 8.21
N ARG A 203 -4.39 6.45 9.01
CA ARG A 203 -4.67 6.47 10.45
C ARG A 203 -6.12 6.12 10.80
N GLU A 204 -7.08 6.49 9.96
CA GLU A 204 -8.51 6.29 10.18
C GLU A 204 -9.01 4.93 9.66
N ASP A 205 -8.24 3.87 9.96
CA ASP A 205 -8.61 2.45 9.78
C ASP A 205 -8.94 2.07 8.34
N HIS A 206 -8.03 2.41 7.42
CA HIS A 206 -8.05 1.83 6.06
C HIS A 206 -6.63 1.70 5.52
N VAL A 207 -6.46 0.73 4.64
CA VAL A 207 -5.17 0.37 4.06
C VAL A 207 -5.36 -0.04 2.62
N TRP A 208 -4.36 0.24 1.79
CA TRP A 208 -4.30 -0.09 0.37
C TRP A 208 -2.83 -0.22 -0.05
N CYS A 209 -2.53 -0.23 -1.34
CA CYS A 209 -1.14 -0.29 -1.81
C CYS A 209 -0.89 0.62 -3.01
N GLU A 210 0.38 0.81 -3.34
CA GLU A 210 0.79 1.47 -4.56
C GLU A 210 1.88 0.64 -5.24
N TYR A 211 1.92 0.69 -6.56
CA TYR A 211 3.03 0.15 -7.34
C TYR A 211 3.66 1.25 -8.18
N PHE A 212 4.96 1.17 -8.45
CA PHE A 212 5.63 2.09 -9.36
C PHE A 212 5.43 1.62 -10.80
N SER A 213 4.71 2.41 -11.60
CA SER A 213 4.58 2.17 -13.03
C SER A 213 5.78 2.75 -13.76
N THR A 214 6.53 1.92 -14.46
CA THR A 214 7.67 2.35 -15.30
C THR A 214 7.19 3.23 -16.45
N LYS A 215 6.02 2.92 -17.04
CA LYS A 215 5.45 3.68 -18.15
C LYS A 215 5.00 5.08 -17.72
N LEU A 216 4.38 5.18 -16.54
CA LEU A 216 3.88 6.45 -16.00
C LEU A 216 4.95 7.22 -15.19
N ASP A 217 6.11 6.61 -14.92
CA ASP A 217 7.22 7.15 -14.13
C ASP A 217 6.77 7.69 -12.74
N ARG A 218 5.86 6.96 -12.07
CA ARG A 218 5.34 7.32 -10.74
C ARG A 218 4.69 6.14 -10.01
N TYR A 219 4.50 6.31 -8.70
CA TYR A 219 3.63 5.45 -7.91
C TYR A 219 2.15 5.67 -8.27
N VAL A 220 1.47 4.58 -8.57
CA VAL A 220 0.06 4.49 -8.93
C VAL A 220 -0.71 3.88 -7.77
N HIS A 221 -1.84 4.49 -7.43
CA HIS A 221 -2.77 4.01 -6.41
C HIS A 221 -3.42 2.68 -6.82
N LEU A 222 -3.46 1.72 -5.89
CA LEU A 222 -4.21 0.47 -6.03
C LEU A 222 -5.02 0.19 -4.76
N ASP A 223 -6.35 0.02 -4.91
CA ASP A 223 -7.19 -0.58 -3.85
C ASP A 223 -7.83 -1.88 -4.36
N PRO A 224 -7.36 -3.06 -3.91
CA PRO A 224 -7.93 -4.34 -4.34
C PRO A 224 -9.36 -4.56 -3.82
N CYS A 225 -9.75 -3.95 -2.69
CA CYS A 225 -11.11 -4.06 -2.15
C CYS A 225 -12.13 -3.41 -3.10
N GLU A 226 -11.70 -2.34 -3.76
CA GLU A 226 -12.54 -1.52 -4.63
C GLU A 226 -12.28 -1.80 -6.12
N ASN A 227 -11.29 -2.64 -6.48
CA ASN A 227 -10.80 -2.82 -7.85
C ASN A 227 -10.47 -1.46 -8.50
N ALA A 228 -9.75 -0.63 -7.75
CA ALA A 228 -9.47 0.74 -8.13
C ALA A 228 -8.01 0.89 -8.55
N PHE A 229 -7.81 1.37 -9.76
CA PHE A 229 -6.51 1.73 -10.33
C PHE A 229 -6.41 3.25 -10.49
N ASP A 230 -5.32 3.84 -10.01
CA ASP A 230 -4.98 5.26 -10.14
C ASP A 230 -6.06 6.27 -9.70
N ASN A 231 -6.82 5.91 -8.67
CA ASN A 231 -7.89 6.73 -8.12
C ASN A 231 -7.63 7.14 -6.66
N PRO A 232 -6.66 8.04 -6.40
CA PRO A 232 -6.30 8.42 -5.04
C PRO A 232 -7.38 9.24 -4.30
N LEU A 233 -8.33 9.86 -5.02
CA LEU A 233 -9.41 10.64 -4.40
C LEU A 233 -10.64 9.80 -4.05
N LEU A 234 -10.63 8.50 -4.35
CA LEU A 234 -11.67 7.53 -3.99
C LEU A 234 -12.19 7.72 -2.56
N TYR A 235 -11.29 7.87 -1.60
CA TYR A 235 -11.66 7.94 -0.18
C TYR A 235 -12.33 9.26 0.20
N CYS A 236 -11.79 10.40 -0.22
CA CYS A 236 -12.33 11.70 0.17
C CYS A 236 -13.53 12.13 -0.69
N GLU A 237 -13.48 11.90 -2.00
CA GLU A 237 -14.50 12.37 -2.95
C GLU A 237 -15.58 11.35 -3.26
N ASN A 238 -15.30 10.04 -3.21
CA ASN A 238 -16.35 9.05 -3.43
C ASN A 238 -16.96 8.60 -2.10
N TRP A 239 -16.14 8.30 -1.09
CA TRP A 239 -16.68 7.88 0.22
C TRP A 239 -17.09 9.08 1.06
N GLY A 240 -16.38 10.21 0.97
CA GLY A 240 -16.58 11.35 1.88
C GLY A 240 -15.72 11.27 3.14
N LYS A 241 -14.76 10.33 3.19
CA LYS A 241 -13.92 10.03 4.35
C LYS A 241 -13.04 11.22 4.74
N LYS A 242 -13.03 11.54 6.04
CA LYS A 242 -12.07 12.49 6.64
C LYS A 242 -10.84 11.74 7.13
N MET A 243 -9.65 12.27 6.82
CA MET A 243 -8.38 11.58 7.11
C MET A 243 -7.33 12.54 7.67
N SER A 244 -6.41 12.04 8.50
CA SER A 244 -5.34 12.83 9.11
C SER A 244 -3.98 12.58 8.46
N TRP A 245 -3.52 11.32 8.52
CA TRP A 245 -2.21 10.88 8.05
C TRP A 245 -2.38 9.69 7.10
N VAL A 246 -1.65 9.76 5.98
CA VAL A 246 -1.48 8.64 5.06
C VAL A 246 0.01 8.45 4.83
N PHE A 247 0.52 7.25 5.11
CA PHE A 247 1.92 6.91 4.87
C PHE A 247 2.04 5.85 3.80
N GLY A 248 2.85 6.12 2.77
CA GLY A 248 3.39 5.09 1.89
C GLY A 248 4.63 4.48 2.54
N ILE A 249 4.64 3.16 2.71
CA ILE A 249 5.64 2.41 3.43
C ILE A 249 6.22 1.38 2.46
N GLY A 250 7.42 1.66 1.93
CA GLY A 250 8.12 0.80 0.98
C GLY A 250 9.43 0.25 1.53
N ASP A 251 10.11 -0.57 0.72
CA ASP A 251 11.40 -1.19 1.08
C ASP A 251 12.52 -0.14 1.22
N ASP A 252 12.49 0.90 0.38
CA ASP A 252 13.58 1.87 0.26
C ASP A 252 13.34 3.18 1.02
N TYR A 253 12.08 3.51 1.29
CA TYR A 253 11.69 4.70 2.05
C TYR A 253 10.21 4.66 2.50
N ILE A 254 9.92 5.51 3.49
CA ILE A 254 8.59 5.89 3.96
C ILE A 254 8.30 7.33 3.51
N ILE A 255 7.07 7.62 3.09
CA ILE A 255 6.66 8.95 2.66
C ILE A 255 5.27 9.30 3.19
N ASP A 256 5.08 10.56 3.58
CA ASP A 256 3.77 11.12 3.90
C ASP A 256 3.03 11.44 2.61
N LEU A 257 1.99 10.67 2.32
CA LEU A 257 1.15 10.78 1.12
C LEU A 257 -0.14 11.53 1.38
N SER A 258 -0.28 12.20 2.52
CA SER A 258 -1.54 12.88 2.88
C SER A 258 -1.99 13.87 1.80
N SER A 259 -1.07 14.63 1.19
CA SER A 259 -1.40 15.56 0.11
C SER A 259 -1.91 14.87 -1.17
N LYS A 260 -1.56 13.59 -1.38
CA LYS A 260 -2.03 12.79 -2.52
C LYS A 260 -3.45 12.28 -2.34
N TYR A 261 -3.83 11.96 -1.11
CA TYR A 261 -5.06 11.23 -0.80
C TYR A 261 -6.13 12.05 -0.09
N ILE A 262 -5.75 13.19 0.49
CA ILE A 262 -6.63 13.97 1.37
C ILE A 262 -6.87 15.33 0.73
N THR A 263 -8.13 15.62 0.41
CA THR A 263 -8.54 16.96 -0.03
C THR A 263 -8.50 17.93 1.15
N LYS A 264 -8.35 19.23 0.87
CA LYS A 264 -8.24 20.26 1.91
C LYS A 264 -9.45 20.27 2.84
N GLU A 265 -10.63 19.99 2.31
CA GLU A 265 -11.91 20.00 3.03
C GLU A 265 -12.08 18.78 3.95
N LYS A 266 -11.44 17.65 3.60
CA LYS A 266 -11.53 16.38 4.33
C LYS A 266 -10.31 16.12 5.23
N GLN A 267 -9.35 17.05 5.28
CA GLN A 267 -8.16 16.95 6.12
C GLN A 267 -8.50 17.18 7.60
N ILE A 268 -8.35 16.12 8.39
CA ILE A 268 -8.25 16.21 9.85
C ILE A 268 -6.88 16.84 10.16
N PRO A 269 -6.79 17.89 11.00
CA PRO A 269 -5.51 18.55 11.29
C PRO A 269 -4.47 17.55 11.81
N LYS A 270 -3.34 17.41 11.11
CA LYS A 270 -2.26 16.47 11.48
C LYS A 270 -1.77 16.65 12.92
N SER A 271 -1.71 17.91 13.35
CA SER A 271 -1.35 18.34 14.71
C SER A 271 -2.29 17.84 15.81
N SER A 272 -3.54 17.48 15.48
CA SER A 272 -4.47 16.84 16.43
C SER A 272 -4.07 15.40 16.77
N ILE A 273 -3.24 14.78 15.94
CA ILE A 273 -2.79 13.39 16.08
C ILE A 273 -1.35 13.30 16.55
N ALA A 274 -0.46 14.07 15.90
CA ALA A 274 0.98 14.03 16.11
C ALA A 274 1.65 15.34 15.71
N LYS A 275 2.75 15.70 16.38
CA LYS A 275 3.54 16.88 16.01
C LYS A 275 4.33 16.58 14.73
N GLU A 276 4.00 17.28 13.64
CA GLU A 276 4.59 17.06 12.31
C GLU A 276 6.12 17.05 12.33
N THR A 277 6.75 18.02 13.02
CA THR A 277 8.22 18.07 13.13
C THR A 277 8.86 16.84 13.80
N ILE A 278 8.14 16.13 14.67
CA ILE A 278 8.61 14.86 15.26
C ILE A 278 8.50 13.75 14.24
N VAL A 279 7.34 13.65 13.56
CA VAL A 279 7.09 12.68 12.50
C VAL A 279 8.12 12.82 11.39
N THR A 280 8.31 14.03 10.83
CA THR A 280 9.30 14.29 9.78
C THR A 280 10.70 13.91 10.21
N SER A 281 11.09 14.23 11.46
CA SER A 281 12.43 13.90 11.97
C SER A 281 12.66 12.40 12.07
N ILE A 282 11.63 11.64 12.47
CA ILE A 282 11.73 10.18 12.64
C ILE A 282 11.68 9.49 11.27
N VAL A 283 10.74 9.86 10.40
CA VAL A 283 10.66 9.34 9.02
C VAL A 283 11.95 9.63 8.27
N SER A 284 12.52 10.83 8.38
CA SER A 284 13.80 11.17 7.72
C SER A 284 14.95 10.30 8.21
N ARG A 285 14.97 9.96 9.51
CA ARG A 285 15.99 9.06 10.07
C ARG A 285 15.81 7.63 9.53
N VAL A 286 14.57 7.11 9.56
CA VAL A 286 14.27 5.78 9.02
C VAL A 286 14.63 5.70 7.53
N ASN A 287 14.23 6.68 6.72
CA ASN A 287 14.56 6.73 5.29
C ASN A 287 16.06 6.76 5.04
N HIS A 288 16.82 7.43 5.89
CA HIS A 288 18.27 7.44 5.78
C HIS A 288 18.88 6.07 6.11
N ASP A 289 18.35 5.36 7.10
CA ASP A 289 18.76 3.99 7.41
C ASP A 289 18.38 3.01 6.27
N LEU A 290 17.19 3.18 5.68
CA LEU A 290 16.73 2.40 4.51
C LEU A 290 17.58 2.67 3.27
N LEU A 291 17.94 3.93 2.99
CA LEU A 291 18.84 4.29 1.89
C LEU A 291 20.22 3.65 2.04
N ARG A 292 20.75 3.60 3.27
CA ARG A 292 22.02 2.91 3.57
C ARG A 292 21.91 1.40 3.39
N ASN A 293 20.78 0.81 3.80
CA ASN A 293 20.52 -0.61 3.57
C ASN A 293 20.40 -0.93 2.07
N TYR A 294 19.71 -0.09 1.29
CA TYR A 294 19.65 -0.23 -0.16
C TYR A 294 21.04 -0.17 -0.77
N TRP A 295 21.86 0.82 -0.37
CA TRP A 295 23.24 0.93 -0.83
C TRP A 295 24.04 -0.34 -0.52
N SER A 296 24.05 -0.81 0.73
CA SER A 296 24.88 -1.96 1.14
C SER A 296 24.44 -3.28 0.51
N THR A 297 23.15 -3.46 0.27
CA THR A 297 22.59 -4.74 -0.21
C THR A 297 22.42 -4.83 -1.73
N LYS A 298 22.11 -3.71 -2.40
CA LYS A 298 21.74 -3.69 -3.83
C LYS A 298 22.76 -3.01 -4.73
N VAL A 299 23.56 -2.07 -4.20
CA VAL A 299 24.44 -1.20 -5.03
C VAL A 299 25.92 -1.45 -4.80
N ALA A 300 26.37 -1.43 -3.54
CA ALA A 300 27.77 -1.60 -3.18
C ALA A 300 28.40 -2.91 -3.71
N PRO A 301 27.69 -4.06 -3.73
CA PRO A 301 28.22 -5.32 -4.24
C PRO A 301 28.35 -5.38 -5.78
N LEU A 302 27.80 -4.42 -6.53
CA LEU A 302 27.86 -4.43 -7.99
C LEU A 302 29.28 -4.16 -8.49
N ASP A 303 29.72 -4.92 -9.48
CA ASP A 303 31.00 -4.73 -10.17
C ASP A 303 30.89 -3.67 -11.28
N ILE A 304 30.64 -2.43 -10.87
CA ILE A 304 30.53 -1.24 -11.72
C ILE A 304 31.30 -0.07 -11.09
N SER A 305 31.56 1.00 -11.85
CA SER A 305 32.31 2.13 -11.32
C SER A 305 31.58 2.82 -10.16
N GLU A 306 32.33 3.42 -9.23
CA GLU A 306 31.74 4.15 -8.09
C GLU A 306 30.73 5.22 -8.53
N ARG A 307 31.02 5.90 -9.64
CA ARG A 307 30.09 6.88 -10.23
C ARG A 307 28.78 6.22 -10.65
N GLU A 308 28.83 5.08 -11.35
CA GLU A 308 27.62 4.35 -11.77
C GLU A 308 26.81 3.85 -10.57
N LYS A 309 27.48 3.43 -9.48
CA LYS A 309 26.80 3.09 -8.22
C LYS A 309 26.00 4.27 -7.67
N TYR A 310 26.60 5.46 -7.59
CA TYR A 310 25.88 6.64 -7.09
C TYR A 310 24.80 7.13 -8.05
N LEU A 311 24.99 7.02 -9.37
CA LEU A 311 23.93 7.28 -10.35
C LEU A 311 22.76 6.31 -10.17
N LYS A 312 23.03 5.02 -9.96
CA LYS A 312 22.00 4.02 -9.68
C LYS A 312 21.23 4.34 -8.39
N LEU A 313 21.92 4.64 -7.29
CA LEU A 313 21.30 5.09 -6.03
C LEU A 313 20.40 6.31 -6.25
N TYR A 314 20.87 7.26 -7.06
CA TYR A 314 20.11 8.46 -7.38
C TYR A 314 18.83 8.13 -8.14
N TYR A 315 18.92 7.43 -9.27
CA TYR A 315 17.75 7.20 -10.13
C TYR A 315 16.76 6.21 -9.53
N ASP A 316 17.23 5.19 -8.83
CA ASP A 316 16.35 4.14 -8.29
C ASP A 316 15.58 4.63 -7.05
N VAL A 317 16.23 5.42 -6.18
CA VAL A 317 15.66 5.82 -4.88
C VAL A 317 15.51 7.34 -4.76
N ILE A 318 16.60 8.10 -4.79
CA ILE A 318 16.60 9.52 -4.38
C ILE A 318 15.73 10.38 -5.31
N SER A 319 15.89 10.22 -6.62
CA SER A 319 15.15 10.97 -7.63
C SER A 319 13.65 10.68 -7.53
N VAL A 320 13.28 9.42 -7.33
CA VAL A 320 11.89 9.00 -7.23
C VAL A 320 11.24 9.58 -5.97
N HIS A 321 11.90 9.46 -4.82
CA HIS A 321 11.44 10.08 -3.58
C HIS A 321 11.29 11.61 -3.72
N ASN A 322 12.32 12.28 -4.26
CA ASN A 322 12.31 13.73 -4.43
C ASN A 322 11.20 14.22 -5.37
N LYS A 323 10.88 13.47 -6.44
CA LYS A 323 9.75 13.78 -7.32
C LYS A 323 8.41 13.77 -6.59
N GLU A 324 8.24 12.91 -5.58
CA GLU A 324 7.00 12.82 -4.79
C GLU A 324 6.91 13.89 -3.70
N VAL A 325 8.05 14.31 -3.14
CA VAL A 325 8.11 15.39 -2.14
C VAL A 325 7.97 16.77 -2.80
N ASP A 326 8.31 16.92 -4.09
CA ASP A 326 8.18 18.19 -4.80
C ASP A 326 6.71 18.58 -5.05
N HIS A 327 6.15 19.33 -4.10
CA HIS A 327 4.80 19.87 -4.15
C HIS A 327 4.56 20.91 -5.27
N ARG A 328 5.56 21.24 -6.09
CA ARG A 328 5.38 22.11 -7.27
C ARG A 328 4.68 21.41 -8.43
N ARG A 329 4.64 20.08 -8.44
CA ARG A 329 3.86 19.33 -9.41
C ARG A 329 2.44 19.15 -8.87
N PRO A 330 1.41 19.71 -9.53
CA PRO A 330 0.05 19.38 -9.17
C PRO A 330 -0.13 17.88 -9.33
N ILE A 331 -0.69 17.24 -8.30
CA ILE A 331 -1.08 15.85 -8.39
C ILE A 331 -2.18 15.81 -9.44
N VAL A 332 -1.89 15.18 -10.58
CA VAL A 332 -2.88 15.00 -11.63
C VAL A 332 -3.87 13.98 -11.09
N HIS A 333 -4.94 14.48 -10.49
CA HIS A 333 -6.07 13.66 -10.10
C HIS A 333 -6.81 13.29 -11.38
N SER A 334 -6.88 12.00 -11.68
CA SER A 334 -7.92 11.50 -12.58
C SER A 334 -9.26 11.88 -11.95
N LYS A 335 -10.00 12.82 -12.56
CA LYS A 335 -11.35 13.15 -12.09
C LYS A 335 -12.17 11.87 -12.15
N THR A 336 -12.75 11.46 -11.02
CA THR A 336 -13.79 10.44 -11.00
C THR A 336 -14.97 10.98 -11.80
N SER A 337 -15.16 10.48 -13.02
CA SER A 337 -16.21 10.92 -13.95
C SER A 337 -17.60 10.40 -13.58
N SER A 338 -17.72 9.65 -12.48
CA SER A 338 -18.95 9.04 -12.00
C SER A 338 -19.42 9.69 -10.70
N SER A 339 -20.74 9.80 -10.52
CA SER A 339 -21.36 10.18 -9.24
C SER A 339 -20.79 9.35 -8.08
N PRO A 340 -20.66 9.92 -6.86
CA PRO A 340 -20.16 9.19 -5.69
C PRO A 340 -20.97 7.92 -5.47
N GLN A 341 -20.33 6.76 -5.66
CA GLN A 341 -20.97 5.45 -5.43
C GLN A 341 -20.92 5.03 -3.96
N GLY A 342 -20.16 5.75 -3.13
CA GLY A 342 -19.84 5.33 -1.77
C GLY A 342 -18.90 4.14 -1.73
N ARG A 343 -18.62 3.66 -0.53
CA ARG A 343 -17.77 2.49 -0.29
C ARG A 343 -18.48 1.19 -0.70
N GLN A 344 -17.80 0.33 -1.48
CA GLN A 344 -18.37 -0.93 -1.94
C GLN A 344 -18.21 -2.09 -0.94
N THR A 345 -17.37 -1.92 0.08
CA THR A 345 -17.06 -2.93 1.10
C THR A 345 -17.50 -2.51 2.51
N GLY A 346 -17.81 -3.47 3.39
CA GLY A 346 -18.36 -3.22 4.73
C GLY A 346 -19.87 -3.47 4.80
N SER A 347 -20.48 -3.35 5.98
CA SER A 347 -21.95 -3.35 6.12
C SER A 347 -22.51 -1.95 5.89
N ALA A 348 -23.76 -1.85 5.42
CA ALA A 348 -24.41 -0.57 5.15
C ALA A 348 -24.53 0.31 6.42
N GLU A 349 -24.78 -0.30 7.59
CA GLU A 349 -24.83 0.43 8.86
C GLU A 349 -23.46 1.00 9.21
N TRP A 350 -22.40 0.22 8.98
CA TRP A 350 -21.02 0.61 9.29
C TRP A 350 -20.53 1.71 8.36
N THR A 351 -20.79 1.61 7.05
CA THR A 351 -20.42 2.65 6.08
C THR A 351 -21.19 3.94 6.33
N LYS A 352 -22.50 3.86 6.57
CA LYS A 352 -23.34 5.01 6.90
C LYS A 352 -22.94 5.69 8.21
N ALA A 353 -22.65 4.92 9.27
CA ALA A 353 -22.20 5.46 10.56
C ALA A 353 -20.90 6.27 10.45
N ARG A 354 -20.09 5.98 9.43
CA ARG A 354 -18.84 6.69 9.13
C ARG A 354 -19.00 7.78 8.07
N GLY A 355 -20.20 7.94 7.50
CA GLY A 355 -20.47 8.85 6.39
C GLY A 355 -19.71 8.47 5.11
N GLU A 356 -19.39 7.18 4.93
CA GLU A 356 -18.64 6.61 3.81
C GLU A 356 -19.56 6.07 2.68
N ASP A 357 -20.86 6.32 2.74
CA ASP A 357 -21.90 5.79 1.83
C ASP A 357 -22.13 6.63 0.57
N GLY A 358 -21.37 7.71 0.39
CA GLY A 358 -21.44 8.58 -0.80
C GLY A 358 -22.57 9.60 -0.80
N GLN A 359 -23.48 9.59 0.18
CA GLN A 359 -24.65 10.50 0.18
C GLN A 359 -24.29 11.96 0.53
N HIS A 360 -23.20 12.16 1.26
CA HIS A 360 -22.81 13.49 1.79
C HIS A 360 -22.02 14.38 0.83
N ASN A 361 -21.71 13.91 -0.39
CA ASN A 361 -20.99 14.71 -1.38
C ASN A 361 -21.91 15.36 -2.43
N GLN A 362 -23.24 15.34 -2.24
CA GLN A 362 -24.24 15.97 -3.14
C GLN A 362 -24.63 17.41 -2.76
N THR A 363 -24.06 17.99 -1.70
CA THR A 363 -24.35 19.39 -1.34
C THR A 363 -23.15 20.25 -1.67
N HIS A 364 -23.13 20.84 -2.87
CA HIS A 364 -22.59 22.16 -3.22
C HIS A 364 -22.62 22.31 -4.75
N ASP A 365 -23.79 22.66 -5.29
CA ASP A 365 -23.90 23.44 -6.52
C ASP A 365 -23.84 24.93 -6.17
#